data_AF-A0A1Z4N330-F1
#
_entry.id   AF-A0A1Z4N330-F1
#
_cell.length_a   1.000
_cell.length_b   1.000
_cell.length_c   1.000
_cell.angle_alpha   90.00
_cell.angle_beta   90.00
_cell.angle_gamma   90.00
#
_symmetry.space_group_name_H-M   'P 1'
#
loop_
_entity.id
_entity.type
_entity.pdbx_description
1 polymer ?
#
loop_
_entity_poly.entity_id
_entity_poly.type
_entity_poly.pdbx_seq_one_letter_code
_entity_poly.pdbx_strand_id
1 'polypeptide(L)'
;MTFDCGTGGFLTAAIDYIRQHFQSADVPEILQRTIRGTEKKPLPYNLCVTNLVLHGIDVPEAEHDNTLARPLRDYSPQERVDVIITNPPFGGMEEDGIEDNFPATFRTRETADLFLVLIAHLLKEGGRGAIVLPDGTLFGEGVKTRIKEKLLQDCNLHTIVRLPNGVFNPYTGIKTNLLFFTKGEPTEKIWYYEHPYPAGYKSYSKTKPIRFEEFAPEQEWWDNREENEFAWQVSIADLKANNYNLDIKNPHKVDVEHADLDEMLAEHQKLMAELGDVRSKLKFELMEALEDK
;
A
#
# COMPACT_ATOMS: atom_id res chain seq x y z
N MET A 1 -15.37 2.59 0.13
CA MET A 1 -14.76 3.45 1.16
C MET A 1 -13.25 3.48 0.96
N THR A 2 -12.60 4.57 1.32
CA THR A 2 -11.13 4.67 1.35
C THR A 2 -10.69 5.38 2.63
N PHE A 3 -9.54 5.03 3.17
CA PHE A 3 -8.91 5.73 4.30
C PHE A 3 -7.66 6.41 3.78
N ASP A 4 -7.23 7.53 4.37
CA ASP A 4 -6.13 8.33 3.79
C ASP A 4 -6.41 8.66 2.31
N CYS A 5 -7.59 9.23 2.05
CA CYS A 5 -8.14 9.37 0.70
C CYS A 5 -7.32 10.30 -0.20
N GLY A 6 -6.38 11.06 0.37
CA GLY A 6 -5.53 12.01 -0.34
C GLY A 6 -6.38 13.03 -1.08
N THR A 7 -6.19 13.14 -2.39
CA THR A 7 -6.98 14.01 -3.27
C THR A 7 -8.20 13.31 -3.88
N GLY A 8 -8.58 12.13 -3.37
CA GLY A 8 -9.76 11.37 -3.79
C GLY A 8 -9.55 10.41 -4.96
N GLY A 9 -8.31 10.10 -5.35
CA GLY A 9 -8.02 9.36 -6.58
C GLY A 9 -8.71 7.99 -6.71
N PHE A 10 -8.73 7.18 -5.65
CA PHE A 10 -9.48 5.91 -5.68
C PHE A 10 -10.99 6.10 -5.76
N LEU A 11 -11.52 7.15 -5.10
CA LEU A 11 -12.95 7.42 -5.09
C LEU A 11 -13.44 7.90 -6.46
N THR A 12 -12.71 8.80 -7.10
CA THR A 12 -13.03 9.27 -8.46
C THR A 12 -12.91 8.14 -9.47
N ALA A 13 -11.87 7.31 -9.39
CA ALA A 13 -11.74 6.13 -10.23
C ALA A 13 -12.91 5.14 -10.05
N ALA A 14 -13.38 4.94 -8.82
CA ALA A 14 -14.56 4.11 -8.55
C ALA A 14 -15.86 4.72 -9.12
N ILE A 15 -16.03 6.04 -9.00
CA ILE A 15 -17.17 6.77 -9.62
C ILE A 15 -17.18 6.56 -11.13
N ASP A 16 -16.03 6.76 -11.79
CA ASP A 16 -15.89 6.63 -13.24
C ASP A 16 -16.17 5.19 -13.68
N TYR A 17 -15.60 4.21 -12.96
CA TYR A 17 -15.85 2.79 -13.22
C TYR A 17 -17.35 2.47 -13.15
N ILE A 18 -18.04 2.90 -12.10
CA ILE A 18 -19.47 2.63 -11.92
C ILE A 18 -20.29 3.28 -13.04
N ARG A 19 -20.01 4.53 -13.40
CA ARG A 19 -20.74 5.22 -14.48
C ARG A 19 -20.54 4.59 -15.85
N GLN A 20 -19.34 4.07 -16.13
CA GLN A 20 -19.04 3.43 -17.41
C GLN A 20 -19.72 2.06 -17.54
N HIS A 21 -19.82 1.31 -16.44
CA HIS A 21 -20.30 -0.09 -16.47
C HIS A 21 -21.79 -0.23 -16.11
N PHE A 22 -22.38 0.75 -15.42
CA PHE A 22 -23.78 0.70 -14.99
C PHE A 22 -24.53 1.92 -15.52
N GLN A 23 -25.54 1.68 -16.35
CA GLN A 23 -26.38 2.71 -16.98
C GLN A 23 -27.81 2.66 -16.42
N SER A 24 -27.96 2.84 -15.11
CA SER A 24 -29.26 2.96 -14.44
C SER A 24 -29.52 4.40 -13.98
N ALA A 25 -30.80 4.80 -13.97
CA ALA A 25 -31.23 6.11 -13.48
C ALA A 25 -30.89 6.33 -12.00
N ASP A 26 -30.73 5.26 -11.22
CA ASP A 26 -30.44 5.32 -9.79
C ASP A 26 -28.94 5.49 -9.48
N VAL A 27 -28.05 5.34 -10.48
CA VAL A 27 -26.59 5.40 -10.29
C VAL A 27 -26.13 6.68 -9.60
N PRO A 28 -26.60 7.90 -9.97
CA PRO A 28 -26.21 9.12 -9.28
C PRO A 28 -26.55 9.10 -7.79
N GLU A 29 -27.75 8.64 -7.41
CA GLU A 29 -28.16 8.57 -6.00
C GLU A 29 -27.34 7.52 -5.23
N ILE A 30 -27.06 6.37 -5.85
CA ILE A 30 -26.22 5.34 -5.26
C ILE A 30 -24.81 5.90 -4.99
N LEU A 31 -24.19 6.54 -5.98
CA LEU A 31 -22.85 7.13 -5.83
C LEU A 31 -22.81 8.19 -4.72
N GLN A 32 -23.82 9.06 -4.68
CA GLN A 32 -23.97 10.10 -3.66
C GLN A 32 -23.99 9.55 -2.23
N ARG A 33 -24.52 8.34 -2.01
CA ARG A 33 -24.68 7.72 -0.67
C ARG A 33 -23.61 6.71 -0.29
N THR A 34 -22.81 6.25 -1.25
CA THR A 34 -21.92 5.08 -1.06
C THR A 34 -20.43 5.43 -1.13
N ILE A 35 -20.07 6.56 -1.73
CA ILE A 35 -18.69 7.01 -1.85
C ILE A 35 -18.27 7.75 -0.57
N ARG A 36 -17.39 7.10 0.21
CA ARG A 36 -16.91 7.57 1.51
C ARG A 36 -15.39 7.63 1.58
N GLY A 37 -14.85 8.69 2.17
CA GLY A 37 -13.41 8.84 2.39
C GLY A 37 -13.08 9.59 3.68
N THR A 38 -11.92 9.33 4.25
CA THR A 38 -11.37 10.11 5.37
C THR A 38 -9.94 10.51 5.05
N GLU A 39 -9.56 11.74 5.37
CA GLU A 39 -8.20 12.28 5.14
C GLU A 39 -7.75 13.13 6.32
N LYS A 40 -6.55 12.86 6.84
CA LYS A 40 -6.01 13.52 8.03
C LYS A 40 -5.49 14.94 7.73
N LYS A 41 -5.00 15.20 6.51
CA LYS A 41 -4.35 16.46 6.15
C LYS A 41 -5.36 17.45 5.54
N PRO A 42 -5.40 18.72 6.00
CA PRO A 42 -6.42 19.68 5.56
C PRO A 42 -6.41 19.96 4.06
N LEU A 43 -5.23 20.11 3.46
CA LEU A 43 -5.10 20.47 2.05
C LEU A 43 -5.52 19.30 1.11
N PRO A 44 -5.00 18.07 1.25
CA PRO A 44 -5.51 16.91 0.51
C PRO A 44 -7.02 16.71 0.70
N TYR A 45 -7.54 16.84 1.94
CA TYR A 45 -8.97 16.73 2.21
C TYR A 45 -9.80 17.72 1.37
N ASN A 46 -9.42 19.00 1.37
CA ASN A 46 -10.12 20.02 0.57
C ASN A 46 -10.07 19.73 -0.93
N LEU A 47 -8.93 19.20 -1.42
CA LEU A 47 -8.79 18.75 -2.80
C LEU A 47 -9.68 17.55 -3.10
N CYS A 48 -9.78 16.56 -2.19
CA CYS A 48 -10.69 15.42 -2.32
C CYS A 48 -12.14 15.87 -2.43
N VAL A 49 -12.62 16.71 -1.50
CA VAL A 49 -13.99 17.26 -1.54
C VAL A 49 -14.26 17.96 -2.86
N THR A 50 -13.35 18.84 -3.29
CA THR A 50 -13.46 19.56 -4.57
C THR A 50 -13.54 18.58 -5.74
N ASN A 51 -12.67 17.56 -5.73
CA ASN A 51 -12.60 16.56 -6.79
C ASN A 51 -13.90 15.75 -6.88
N LEU A 52 -14.48 15.33 -5.75
CA LEU A 52 -15.75 14.61 -5.70
C LEU A 52 -16.91 15.46 -6.22
N VAL A 53 -16.97 16.75 -5.86
CA VAL A 53 -17.97 17.69 -6.40
C VAL A 53 -17.83 17.83 -7.92
N LEU A 54 -16.61 17.98 -8.43
CA LEU A 54 -16.36 18.05 -9.89
C LEU A 54 -16.74 16.75 -10.60
N HIS A 55 -16.69 15.61 -9.90
CA HIS A 55 -17.20 14.34 -10.38
C HIS A 55 -18.70 14.15 -10.10
N GLY A 56 -19.46 15.22 -9.79
CA GLY A 56 -20.92 15.18 -9.68
C GLY A 56 -21.44 14.49 -8.42
N ILE A 57 -20.69 14.55 -7.32
CA ILE A 57 -21.16 14.24 -5.97
C ILE A 57 -21.48 15.55 -5.26
N ASP A 58 -22.75 15.88 -5.12
CA ASP A 58 -23.21 17.17 -4.60
C ASP A 58 -22.87 17.35 -3.11
N VAL A 59 -22.98 16.27 -2.33
CA VAL A 59 -22.69 16.27 -0.89
C VAL A 59 -21.65 15.18 -0.55
N PRO A 60 -20.35 15.40 -0.78
CA PRO A 60 -19.35 14.37 -0.53
C PRO A 60 -19.34 13.88 0.93
N GLU A 61 -19.48 12.57 1.15
CA GLU A 61 -19.24 11.94 2.46
C GLU A 61 -17.73 11.75 2.69
N ALA A 62 -16.99 12.88 2.68
CA ALA A 62 -15.57 12.93 3.00
C ALA A 62 -15.36 13.60 4.37
N GLU A 63 -14.53 13.00 5.23
CA GLU A 63 -14.25 13.49 6.58
C GLU A 63 -12.78 13.95 6.72
N HIS A 64 -12.57 15.07 7.41
CA HIS A 64 -11.25 15.57 7.78
C HIS A 64 -10.91 15.11 9.19
N ASP A 65 -10.35 13.91 9.33
CA ASP A 65 -10.05 13.29 10.62
C ASP A 65 -8.94 12.24 10.51
N ASN A 66 -8.41 11.81 11.66
CA ASN A 66 -7.57 10.62 11.74
C ASN A 66 -8.46 9.38 11.96
N THR A 67 -8.63 8.54 10.94
CA THR A 67 -9.45 7.32 11.04
C THR A 67 -8.97 6.38 12.15
N LEU A 68 -7.67 6.36 12.47
CA LEU A 68 -7.11 5.51 13.52
C LEU A 68 -7.37 6.04 14.94
N ALA A 69 -7.84 7.30 15.07
CA ALA A 69 -8.15 7.91 16.36
C ALA A 69 -9.49 7.43 16.96
N ARG A 70 -10.35 6.78 16.17
CA ARG A 70 -11.60 6.20 16.67
C ARG A 70 -11.38 4.78 17.20
N PRO A 71 -11.79 4.47 18.45
CA PRO A 71 -11.72 3.11 18.99
C PRO A 71 -12.42 2.08 18.09
N LEU A 72 -11.77 0.95 17.82
CA LEU A 72 -12.33 -0.11 16.97
C LEU A 72 -13.70 -0.61 17.47
N ARG A 73 -13.87 -0.67 18.79
CA ARG A 73 -15.11 -1.11 19.44
C ARG A 73 -16.31 -0.16 19.21
N ASP A 74 -16.04 1.07 18.81
CA ASP A 74 -17.07 2.09 18.62
C ASP A 74 -17.67 2.06 17.21
N TYR A 75 -17.11 1.26 16.30
CA TYR A 75 -17.70 1.02 14.98
C TYR A 75 -18.85 0.01 15.08
N SER A 76 -20.03 0.44 14.64
CA SER A 76 -21.21 -0.40 14.58
C SER A 76 -21.22 -1.28 13.32
N PRO A 77 -21.93 -2.42 13.32
CA PRO A 77 -22.09 -3.25 12.13
C PRO A 77 -22.67 -2.49 10.92
N GLN A 78 -23.47 -1.44 11.14
CA GLN A 78 -24.07 -0.62 10.08
C GLN A 78 -23.06 0.26 9.34
N GLU A 79 -21.90 0.53 9.94
CA GLU A 79 -20.83 1.32 9.35
C GLU A 79 -19.89 0.47 8.49
N ARG A 80 -20.06 -0.85 8.50
CA ARG A 80 -19.30 -1.75 7.64
C ARG A 80 -19.66 -1.57 6.18
N VAL A 81 -18.70 -1.81 5.30
CA VAL A 81 -18.83 -1.58 3.86
C VAL A 81 -18.49 -2.82 3.05
N ASP A 82 -18.98 -2.84 1.81
CA ASP A 82 -18.78 -3.95 0.87
C ASP A 82 -17.41 -3.90 0.20
N VAL A 83 -16.84 -2.70 0.01
CA VAL A 83 -15.57 -2.49 -0.69
C VAL A 83 -14.72 -1.41 -0.01
N ILE A 84 -13.47 -1.77 0.30
CA ILE A 84 -12.44 -0.84 0.74
C ILE A 84 -11.25 -0.89 -0.22
N ILE A 85 -10.85 0.27 -0.75
CA ILE A 85 -9.66 0.40 -1.60
C ILE A 85 -8.83 1.56 -1.05
N THR A 86 -7.57 1.32 -0.72
CA THR A 86 -6.78 2.33 0.00
C THR A 86 -5.27 2.19 -0.23
N ASN A 87 -4.56 3.30 -0.12
CA ASN A 87 -3.10 3.38 -0.15
C ASN A 87 -2.63 4.15 1.09
N PRO A 88 -2.55 3.50 2.26
CA PRO A 88 -2.11 4.17 3.48
C PRO A 88 -0.68 4.69 3.37
N PRO A 89 -0.26 5.59 4.27
CA PRO A 89 1.10 6.12 4.29
C PRO A 89 2.14 4.99 4.41
N PHE A 90 3.21 5.08 3.62
CA PHE A 90 4.30 4.10 3.66
C PHE A 90 5.23 4.42 4.82
N GLY A 91 5.01 3.71 5.92
CA GLY A 91 5.71 3.94 7.17
C GLY A 91 5.17 5.16 7.94
N GLY A 92 5.78 5.41 9.09
CA GLY A 92 5.28 6.40 10.04
C GLY A 92 4.70 5.72 11.27
N MET A 93 4.84 6.43 12.38
CA MET A 93 4.30 6.02 13.66
C MET A 93 3.14 6.93 14.02
N GLU A 94 2.03 6.34 14.45
CA GLU A 94 0.96 7.11 15.06
C GLU A 94 1.39 7.75 16.38
N GLU A 95 0.67 8.80 16.75
CA GLU A 95 0.84 9.54 17.99
C GLU A 95 0.56 8.64 19.21
N ASP A 96 1.17 8.97 20.35
CA ASP A 96 0.99 8.21 21.59
C ASP A 96 -0.49 8.13 21.97
N GLY A 97 -0.99 6.92 22.24
CA GLY A 97 -2.35 6.65 22.66
C GLY A 97 -3.29 6.25 21.51
N ILE A 98 -2.89 6.42 20.24
CA ILE A 98 -3.68 5.90 19.10
C ILE A 98 -3.77 4.38 19.15
N GLU A 99 -2.71 3.70 19.59
CA GLU A 99 -2.69 2.25 19.74
C GLU A 99 -3.73 1.75 20.77
N ASP A 100 -4.16 2.58 21.73
CA ASP A 100 -5.14 2.18 22.73
C ASP A 100 -6.55 1.95 22.14
N ASN A 101 -6.81 2.51 20.96
CA ASN A 101 -8.03 2.30 20.17
C ASN A 101 -8.15 0.87 19.62
N PHE A 102 -7.06 0.10 19.69
CA PHE A 102 -6.97 -1.26 19.17
C PHE A 102 -6.90 -2.29 20.31
N PRO A 103 -7.39 -3.54 20.10
CA PRO A 103 -7.22 -4.63 21.06
C PRO A 103 -5.75 -4.82 21.44
N ALA A 104 -5.48 -5.14 22.72
CA ALA A 104 -4.12 -5.27 23.27
C ALA A 104 -3.17 -6.14 22.41
N THR A 105 -3.70 -7.21 21.80
CA THR A 105 -2.95 -8.15 20.94
C THR A 105 -2.42 -7.50 19.65
N PHE A 106 -3.06 -6.43 19.17
CA PHE A 106 -2.75 -5.76 17.90
C PHE A 106 -2.18 -4.35 18.08
N ARG A 107 -1.86 -3.95 19.31
CA ARG A 107 -1.33 -2.61 19.57
C ARG A 107 0.09 -2.49 19.03
N THR A 108 0.23 -1.61 18.05
CA THR A 108 1.47 -1.19 17.43
C THR A 108 1.32 0.28 17.05
N ARG A 109 2.43 0.97 16.84
CA ARG A 109 2.41 2.36 16.36
C ARG A 109 2.56 2.45 14.85
N GLU A 110 2.89 1.33 14.19
CA GLU A 110 3.04 1.27 12.74
C GLU A 110 1.68 1.53 12.05
N THR A 111 1.55 2.69 11.40
CA THR A 111 0.29 3.16 10.79
C THR A 111 -0.29 2.12 9.81
N ALA A 112 0.54 1.52 8.96
CA ALA A 112 0.12 0.52 7.97
C ALA A 112 -0.47 -0.75 8.60
N ASP A 113 0.08 -1.19 9.74
CA ASP A 113 -0.40 -2.36 10.46
C ASP A 113 -1.78 -2.09 11.09
N LEU A 114 -1.96 -0.90 11.66
CA LEU A 114 -3.25 -0.49 12.25
C LEU A 114 -4.34 -0.38 11.18
N PHE A 115 -4.02 0.15 10.00
CA PHE A 115 -4.96 0.17 8.87
C PHE A 115 -5.38 -1.23 8.43
N LEU A 116 -4.47 -2.21 8.39
CA LEU A 116 -4.83 -3.59 8.09
C LEU A 116 -5.89 -4.15 9.06
N VAL A 117 -5.72 -3.91 10.36
CA VAL A 117 -6.69 -4.33 11.38
C VAL A 117 -8.02 -3.62 11.18
N LEU A 118 -8.00 -2.31 10.93
CA LEU A 118 -9.20 -1.50 10.72
C LEU A 118 -9.99 -1.94 9.48
N ILE A 119 -9.31 -2.17 8.35
CA ILE A 119 -9.95 -2.59 7.10
C ILE A 119 -10.63 -3.94 7.29
N ALA A 120 -9.93 -4.92 7.88
CA ALA A 120 -10.51 -6.23 8.16
C ALA A 120 -11.69 -6.19 9.14
N HIS A 121 -11.75 -5.17 10.01
CA HIS A 121 -12.86 -4.94 10.93
C HIS A 121 -14.08 -4.28 10.25
N LEU A 122 -13.84 -3.36 9.31
CA LEU A 122 -14.88 -2.57 8.65
C LEU A 122 -15.46 -3.20 7.38
N LEU A 123 -14.87 -4.29 6.87
CA LEU A 123 -15.51 -5.07 5.83
C LEU A 123 -16.70 -5.85 6.38
N LYS A 124 -17.81 -5.86 5.62
CA LYS A 124 -18.90 -6.82 5.83
C LYS A 124 -18.42 -8.23 5.49
N GLU A 125 -19.11 -9.25 5.97
CA GLU A 125 -18.93 -10.62 5.46
C GLU A 125 -19.19 -10.64 3.95
N GLY A 126 -18.29 -11.26 3.18
CA GLY A 126 -18.28 -11.21 1.71
C GLY A 126 -17.74 -9.90 1.10
N GLY A 127 -17.43 -8.90 1.93
CA GLY A 127 -16.82 -7.64 1.51
C GLY A 127 -15.37 -7.82 1.06
N ARG A 128 -14.90 -6.97 0.15
CA ARG A 128 -13.58 -7.08 -0.50
C ARG A 128 -12.70 -5.88 -0.18
N GLY A 129 -11.44 -6.17 0.13
CA GLY A 129 -10.40 -5.18 0.40
C GLY A 129 -9.29 -5.22 -0.64
N ALA A 130 -8.83 -4.05 -1.07
CA ALA A 130 -7.58 -3.88 -1.81
C ALA A 130 -6.73 -2.81 -1.11
N ILE A 131 -5.50 -3.17 -0.74
CA ILE A 131 -4.59 -2.27 -0.03
C ILE A 131 -3.19 -2.30 -0.64
N VAL A 132 -2.60 -1.12 -0.79
CA VAL A 132 -1.19 -0.97 -1.14
C VAL A 132 -0.34 -0.95 0.13
N LEU A 133 0.69 -1.79 0.20
CA LEU A 133 1.59 -1.88 1.35
C LEU A 133 3.06 -1.95 0.91
N PRO A 134 3.99 -1.33 1.65
CA PRO A 134 5.41 -1.52 1.42
C PRO A 134 5.85 -2.93 1.81
N ASP A 135 6.97 -3.41 1.26
CA ASP A 135 7.58 -4.71 1.64
C ASP A 135 7.72 -4.86 3.17
N GLY A 136 8.06 -3.78 3.87
CA GLY A 136 8.21 -3.74 5.33
C GLY A 136 6.98 -4.18 6.14
N THR A 137 5.78 -4.17 5.55
CA THR A 137 4.55 -4.65 6.19
C THR A 137 4.36 -6.17 6.02
N LEU A 138 4.97 -6.77 5.00
CA LEU A 138 4.81 -8.20 4.69
C LEU A 138 5.62 -9.11 5.63
N PHE A 139 6.78 -8.63 6.08
CA PHE A 139 7.66 -9.34 7.02
C PHE A 139 7.61 -8.74 8.44
N GLY A 140 8.42 -9.29 9.33
CA GLY A 140 8.51 -8.87 10.73
C GLY A 140 7.75 -9.79 11.69
N GLU A 141 8.07 -9.64 12.97
CA GLU A 141 7.66 -10.55 14.05
C GLU A 141 6.77 -9.88 15.10
N GLY A 142 6.26 -10.67 16.06
CA GLY A 142 5.56 -10.16 17.24
C GLY A 142 4.13 -9.69 16.93
N VAL A 143 3.85 -8.39 17.06
CA VAL A 143 2.51 -7.83 16.77
C VAL A 143 2.17 -7.98 15.29
N LYS A 144 3.13 -7.75 14.39
CA LYS A 144 2.94 -7.92 12.93
C LYS A 144 2.50 -9.33 12.57
N THR A 145 3.15 -10.35 13.15
CA THR A 145 2.75 -11.77 12.98
C THR A 145 1.29 -11.98 13.40
N ARG A 146 0.89 -11.46 14.56
CA ARG A 146 -0.48 -11.62 15.09
C ARG A 146 -1.52 -10.91 14.22
N ILE A 147 -1.19 -9.75 13.67
CA ILE A 147 -2.08 -9.03 12.72
C ILE A 147 -2.23 -9.83 11.43
N LYS A 148 -1.13 -10.34 10.86
CA LYS A 148 -1.16 -11.17 9.65
C LYS A 148 -1.92 -12.47 9.88
N GLU A 149 -1.67 -13.16 10.99
CA GLU A 149 -2.43 -14.35 11.38
C GLU A 149 -3.93 -14.04 11.46
N LYS A 150 -4.32 -12.96 12.14
CA LYS A 150 -5.72 -12.55 12.25
C LYS A 150 -6.35 -12.25 10.89
N LEU A 151 -5.63 -11.54 10.02
CA LEU A 151 -6.07 -11.27 8.65
C LEU A 151 -6.32 -12.57 7.88
N LEU A 152 -5.39 -13.51 7.92
CA LEU A 152 -5.50 -14.79 7.20
C LEU A 152 -6.57 -15.72 7.78
N GLN A 153 -6.91 -15.58 9.06
CA GLN A 153 -7.99 -16.34 9.69
C GLN A 153 -9.37 -15.77 9.34
N ASP A 154 -9.49 -14.45 9.27
CA ASP A 154 -10.77 -13.76 9.08
C ASP A 154 -11.09 -13.45 7.61
N CYS A 155 -10.07 -13.36 6.78
CA CYS A 155 -10.17 -12.99 5.39
C CYS A 155 -9.44 -14.01 4.52
N ASN A 156 -9.95 -14.20 3.32
CA ASN A 156 -9.32 -14.94 2.26
C ASN A 156 -8.44 -13.97 1.49
N LEU A 157 -7.17 -13.86 1.88
CA LEU A 157 -6.12 -13.16 1.14
C LEU A 157 -5.73 -14.00 -0.07
N HIS A 158 -6.53 -13.87 -1.12
CA HIS A 158 -6.42 -14.73 -2.29
C HIS A 158 -5.29 -14.31 -3.25
N THR A 159 -4.87 -13.03 -3.24
CA THR A 159 -3.85 -12.54 -4.17
C THR A 159 -2.95 -11.46 -3.56
N ILE A 160 -1.65 -11.54 -3.82
CA ILE A 160 -0.66 -10.47 -3.61
C ILE A 160 0.05 -10.18 -4.94
N VAL A 161 -0.07 -8.95 -5.45
CA VAL A 161 0.70 -8.50 -6.61
C VAL A 161 1.91 -7.73 -6.11
N ARG A 162 3.11 -8.22 -6.40
CA ARG A 162 4.37 -7.57 -6.05
C ARG A 162 4.74 -6.58 -7.14
N LEU A 163 4.82 -5.30 -6.79
CA LEU A 163 5.21 -4.24 -7.71
C LEU A 163 6.73 -4.02 -7.67
N PRO A 164 7.35 -3.67 -8.79
CA PRO A 164 8.79 -3.48 -8.85
C PRO A 164 9.19 -2.11 -8.28
N ASN A 165 10.50 -1.84 -8.22
CA ASN A 165 11.03 -0.62 -7.63
C ASN A 165 10.59 0.64 -8.39
N GLY A 166 10.42 1.72 -7.63
CA GLY A 166 10.25 3.07 -8.18
C GLY A 166 8.87 3.39 -8.73
N VAL A 167 7.86 2.52 -8.56
CA VAL A 167 6.46 2.79 -8.93
C VAL A 167 5.97 4.11 -8.33
N PHE A 168 6.39 4.42 -7.10
CA PHE A 168 6.01 5.62 -6.37
C PHE A 168 7.07 6.75 -6.43
N ASN A 169 8.01 6.70 -7.39
CA ASN A 169 8.99 7.78 -7.57
C ASN A 169 8.31 9.08 -8.04
N PRO A 170 8.77 10.25 -7.58
CA PRO A 170 9.97 10.49 -6.76
C PRO A 170 9.72 10.46 -5.24
N TYR A 171 8.52 10.09 -4.79
CA TYR A 171 8.16 10.14 -3.38
C TYR A 171 8.84 9.03 -2.57
N THR A 172 8.98 7.84 -3.17
CA THR A 172 9.68 6.71 -2.55
C THR A 172 10.10 5.69 -3.60
N GLY A 173 11.30 5.12 -3.38
CA GLY A 173 11.85 4.02 -4.19
C GLY A 173 11.51 2.62 -3.66
N ILE A 174 10.80 2.53 -2.53
CA ILE A 174 10.47 1.27 -1.84
C ILE A 174 9.56 0.39 -2.72
N LYS A 175 9.80 -0.92 -2.72
CA LYS A 175 8.89 -1.91 -3.32
C LYS A 175 7.58 -1.96 -2.56
N THR A 176 6.50 -2.09 -3.31
CA THR A 176 5.14 -2.09 -2.79
C THR A 176 4.38 -3.29 -3.32
N ASN A 177 3.32 -3.64 -2.63
CA ASN A 177 2.54 -4.83 -2.89
C ASN A 177 1.06 -4.45 -2.83
N LEU A 178 0.28 -5.04 -3.73
CA LEU A 178 -1.18 -4.90 -3.74
C LEU A 178 -1.76 -6.19 -3.13
N LEU A 179 -2.42 -6.07 -1.99
CA LEU A 179 -3.07 -7.20 -1.35
C LEU A 179 -4.56 -7.15 -1.66
N PHE A 180 -5.10 -8.27 -2.10
CA PHE A 180 -6.53 -8.43 -2.40
C PHE A 180 -7.12 -9.55 -1.56
N PHE A 181 -8.15 -9.22 -0.79
CA PHE A 181 -8.76 -10.17 0.13
C PHE A 181 -10.27 -10.01 0.24
N THR A 182 -10.94 -11.08 0.64
CA THR A 182 -12.39 -11.11 0.90
C THR A 182 -12.65 -11.51 2.34
N LYS A 183 -13.52 -10.81 3.05
CA LYS A 183 -13.86 -11.09 4.45
C LYS A 183 -14.81 -12.29 4.55
N GLY A 184 -14.58 -13.15 5.54
CA GLY A 184 -15.54 -14.16 6.00
C GLY A 184 -15.13 -15.61 5.79
N GLU A 185 -14.13 -15.85 4.95
CA GLU A 185 -13.51 -17.16 4.78
C GLU A 185 -12.02 -17.08 5.14
N PRO A 186 -11.45 -18.09 5.80
CA PRO A 186 -10.02 -18.12 6.07
C PRO A 186 -9.22 -18.32 4.78
N THR A 187 -8.00 -17.80 4.75
CA THR A 187 -7.05 -18.03 3.67
C THR A 187 -6.54 -19.46 3.68
N GLU A 188 -6.69 -20.15 2.55
CA GLU A 188 -6.10 -21.49 2.35
C GLU A 188 -4.82 -21.44 1.51
N LYS A 189 -4.84 -20.62 0.46
CA LYS A 189 -3.73 -20.42 -0.48
C LYS A 189 -3.72 -18.97 -0.93
N ILE A 190 -2.53 -18.46 -1.19
CA ILE A 190 -2.30 -17.12 -1.72
C ILE A 190 -1.65 -17.26 -3.09
N TRP A 191 -2.23 -16.61 -4.08
CA TRP A 191 -1.52 -16.37 -5.32
C TRP A 191 -0.60 -15.16 -5.19
N TYR A 192 0.65 -15.33 -5.60
CA TYR A 192 1.55 -14.22 -5.83
C TYR A 192 1.66 -13.97 -7.32
N TYR A 193 1.75 -12.70 -7.70
CA TYR A 193 2.09 -12.29 -9.06
C TYR A 193 3.16 -11.21 -8.99
N GLU A 194 4.32 -11.44 -9.61
CA GLU A 194 5.39 -10.45 -9.66
C GLU A 194 5.31 -9.65 -10.97
N HIS A 195 4.91 -8.37 -10.86
CA HIS A 195 4.74 -7.49 -12.00
C HIS A 195 6.10 -7.24 -12.69
N PRO A 196 6.26 -7.62 -13.97
CA PRO A 196 7.51 -7.45 -14.68
C PRO A 196 7.73 -6.00 -15.10
N TYR A 197 8.99 -5.64 -15.30
CA TYR A 197 9.32 -4.40 -15.99
C TYR A 197 9.07 -4.53 -17.50
N PRO A 198 8.68 -3.44 -18.19
CA PRO A 198 8.78 -3.37 -19.64
C PRO A 198 10.22 -3.59 -20.10
N ALA A 199 10.39 -4.09 -21.34
CA ALA A 199 11.71 -4.33 -21.91
C ALA A 199 12.61 -3.08 -21.82
N GLY A 200 13.81 -3.25 -21.26
CA GLY A 200 14.80 -2.18 -21.08
C GLY A 200 14.61 -1.29 -19.84
N TYR A 201 13.58 -1.52 -19.02
CA TYR A 201 13.40 -0.84 -17.74
C TYR A 201 14.17 -1.57 -16.64
N LYS A 202 14.80 -0.78 -15.75
CA LYS A 202 15.43 -1.27 -14.50
C LYS A 202 14.77 -0.70 -13.24
N SER A 203 14.06 0.41 -13.39
CA SER A 203 13.28 1.11 -12.35
C SER A 203 12.30 2.05 -13.03
N TYR A 204 11.14 2.26 -12.40
CA TYR A 204 10.27 3.39 -12.75
C TYR A 204 10.83 4.70 -12.17
N SER A 205 10.45 5.82 -12.78
CA SER A 205 10.85 7.17 -12.37
C SER A 205 9.75 8.17 -12.65
N LYS A 206 9.91 9.41 -12.19
CA LYS A 206 8.95 10.50 -12.48
C LYS A 206 8.71 10.70 -13.99
N THR A 207 9.73 10.50 -14.82
CA THR A 207 9.64 10.68 -16.29
C THR A 207 9.24 9.41 -17.02
N LYS A 208 9.30 8.26 -16.35
CA LYS A 208 8.92 6.95 -16.87
C LYS A 208 8.10 6.22 -15.79
N PRO A 209 6.87 6.67 -15.51
CA PRO A 209 6.02 6.04 -14.50
C PRO A 209 5.48 4.70 -15.01
N ILE A 210 5.00 3.87 -14.08
CA ILE A 210 4.18 2.70 -14.42
C ILE A 210 2.93 3.16 -15.18
N ARG A 211 2.45 2.35 -16.11
CA ARG A 211 1.27 2.66 -16.92
C ARG A 211 0.17 1.62 -16.76
N PHE A 212 -1.08 2.02 -16.96
CA PHE A 212 -2.22 1.13 -16.77
C PHE A 212 -2.18 -0.09 -17.71
N GLU A 213 -1.72 0.09 -18.95
CA GLU A 213 -1.64 -0.96 -19.94
C GLU A 213 -0.63 -2.06 -19.56
N GLU A 214 0.30 -1.76 -18.66
CA GLU A 214 1.29 -2.73 -18.17
C GLU A 214 0.65 -3.78 -17.25
N PHE A 215 -0.57 -3.53 -16.74
CA PHE A 215 -1.35 -4.49 -15.94
C PHE A 215 -2.25 -5.42 -16.78
N ALA A 216 -2.22 -5.32 -18.13
CA ALA A 216 -3.03 -6.19 -18.98
C ALA A 216 -2.75 -7.69 -18.76
N PRO A 217 -1.49 -8.16 -18.61
CA PRO A 217 -1.22 -9.56 -18.32
C PRO A 217 -1.85 -10.05 -17.01
N GLU A 218 -1.79 -9.24 -15.94
CA GLU A 218 -2.42 -9.55 -14.66
C GLU A 218 -3.93 -9.63 -14.77
N GLN A 219 -4.56 -8.74 -15.56
CA GLN A 219 -6.00 -8.73 -15.80
C GLN A 219 -6.45 -9.98 -16.56
N GLU A 220 -5.71 -10.37 -17.62
CA GLU A 220 -5.99 -11.59 -18.40
C GLU A 220 -5.83 -12.85 -17.56
N TRP A 221 -4.83 -12.88 -16.68
CA TRP A 221 -4.55 -14.00 -15.77
C TRP A 221 -5.55 -14.10 -14.61
N TRP A 222 -6.17 -12.98 -14.18
CA TRP A 222 -6.92 -12.88 -12.92
C TRP A 222 -8.04 -13.93 -12.75
N ASP A 223 -8.78 -14.20 -13.82
CA ASP A 223 -9.92 -15.12 -13.84
C ASP A 223 -9.55 -16.54 -14.34
N ASN A 224 -8.34 -16.73 -14.88
CA ASN A 224 -7.83 -18.01 -15.41
C ASN A 224 -6.44 -18.31 -14.84
N ARG A 225 -6.36 -18.42 -13.51
CA ARG A 225 -5.08 -18.44 -12.80
C ARG A 225 -4.32 -19.75 -13.00
N GLU A 226 -3.16 -19.64 -13.61
CA GLU A 226 -2.18 -20.71 -13.76
C GLU A 226 -0.81 -20.25 -13.26
N GLU A 227 0.00 -21.20 -12.78
CA GLU A 227 1.39 -20.93 -12.44
C GLU A 227 2.21 -20.64 -13.70
N ASN A 228 3.10 -19.65 -13.62
CA ASN A 228 3.99 -19.27 -14.71
C ASN A 228 5.24 -18.56 -14.14
N GLU A 229 6.09 -18.01 -15.01
CA GLU A 229 7.33 -17.33 -14.60
C GLU A 229 7.13 -16.10 -13.67
N PHE A 230 5.92 -15.55 -13.61
CA PHE A 230 5.54 -14.40 -12.79
C PHE A 230 4.58 -14.77 -11.65
N ALA A 231 3.85 -15.87 -11.75
CA ALA A 231 2.78 -16.23 -10.82
C ALA A 231 2.99 -17.60 -10.17
N TRP A 232 2.91 -17.66 -8.84
CA TRP A 232 3.06 -18.90 -8.06
C TRP A 232 2.08 -18.94 -6.87
N GLN A 233 1.81 -20.14 -6.35
CA GLN A 233 0.98 -20.32 -5.16
C GLN A 233 1.81 -20.57 -3.90
N VAL A 234 1.30 -20.10 -2.76
CA VAL A 234 1.84 -20.42 -1.43
C VAL A 234 0.69 -20.90 -0.55
N SER A 235 0.87 -22.04 0.13
CA SER A 235 -0.16 -22.58 1.02
C SER A 235 -0.14 -21.90 2.39
N ILE A 236 -1.29 -21.89 3.08
CA ILE A 236 -1.36 -21.42 4.47
C ILE A 236 -0.46 -22.25 5.41
N ALA A 237 -0.19 -23.52 5.08
CA ALA A 237 0.70 -24.37 5.86
C ALA A 237 2.16 -23.88 5.77
N ASP A 238 2.62 -23.51 4.57
CA ASP A 238 3.97 -22.96 4.36
C ASP A 238 4.12 -21.60 5.04
N LEU A 239 3.08 -20.76 4.97
CA LEU A 239 3.06 -19.47 5.68
C LEU A 239 3.12 -19.66 7.19
N LYS A 240 2.38 -20.62 7.76
CA LYS A 240 2.44 -20.95 9.19
C LYS A 240 3.83 -21.43 9.60
N ALA A 241 4.44 -22.30 8.80
CA ALA A 241 5.81 -22.76 9.04
C ALA A 241 6.83 -21.60 8.98
N ASN A 242 6.56 -20.59 8.17
CA ASN A 242 7.36 -19.37 8.02
C ASN A 242 6.86 -18.19 8.88
N ASN A 243 6.24 -18.47 10.03
CA ASN A 243 5.80 -17.46 11.01
C ASN A 243 4.91 -16.34 10.41
N TYR A 244 4.02 -16.71 9.49
CA TYR A 244 3.15 -15.82 8.73
C TYR A 244 3.90 -14.69 7.99
N ASN A 245 5.11 -14.94 7.52
CA ASN A 245 5.84 -14.03 6.64
C ASN A 245 5.22 -14.04 5.24
N LEU A 246 4.71 -12.89 4.79
CA LEU A 246 4.10 -12.72 3.47
C LEU A 246 5.09 -12.25 2.40
N ASP A 247 6.34 -11.93 2.78
CA ASP A 247 7.41 -11.61 1.83
C ASP A 247 7.98 -12.88 1.20
N ILE A 248 7.22 -13.46 0.26
CA ILE A 248 7.64 -14.64 -0.49
C ILE A 248 8.20 -14.19 -1.84
N LYS A 249 9.45 -14.56 -2.13
CA LYS A 249 10.12 -14.24 -3.40
C LYS A 249 9.63 -15.16 -4.51
N ASN A 250 9.73 -14.67 -5.75
CA ASN A 250 9.42 -15.46 -6.94
C ASN A 250 10.42 -16.63 -7.07
N PRO A 251 9.98 -17.91 -7.03
CA PRO A 251 10.86 -19.06 -7.11
C PRO A 251 11.47 -19.26 -8.51
N HIS A 252 10.90 -18.64 -9.55
CA HIS A 252 11.38 -18.76 -10.93
C HIS A 252 12.48 -17.76 -11.28
N LYS A 253 12.64 -16.69 -10.48
CA LYS A 253 13.77 -15.79 -10.62
C LYS A 253 14.91 -16.28 -9.74
N VAL A 254 16.00 -16.67 -10.40
CA VAL A 254 17.31 -16.70 -9.75
C VAL A 254 17.60 -15.25 -9.40
N ASP A 255 17.64 -14.93 -8.10
CA ASP A 255 18.23 -13.67 -7.66
C ASP A 255 19.60 -13.63 -8.33
N VAL A 256 19.78 -12.72 -9.28
CA VAL A 256 21.12 -12.23 -9.58
C VAL A 256 21.51 -11.60 -8.26
N GLU A 257 22.27 -12.34 -7.45
CA GLU A 257 22.84 -11.84 -6.22
C GLU A 257 23.24 -10.40 -6.49
N HIS A 258 22.67 -9.47 -5.73
CA HIS A 258 23.07 -8.09 -5.79
C HIS A 258 24.59 -8.08 -5.86
N ALA A 259 25.10 -7.46 -6.93
CA ALA A 259 26.51 -7.18 -7.19
C ALA A 259 27.34 -7.39 -5.92
N ASP A 260 28.22 -8.39 -5.99
CA ASP A 260 29.17 -8.86 -4.97
C ASP A 260 29.29 -7.88 -3.80
N LEU A 261 29.09 -8.33 -2.55
CA LEU A 261 29.20 -7.48 -1.35
C LEU A 261 30.46 -6.61 -1.37
N ASP A 262 31.52 -7.12 -1.99
CA ASP A 262 32.78 -6.44 -2.25
C ASP A 262 32.65 -5.23 -3.22
N GLU A 263 31.83 -5.33 -4.26
CA GLU A 263 31.52 -4.26 -5.22
C GLU A 263 30.71 -3.13 -4.55
N MET A 264 29.72 -3.47 -3.72
CA MET A 264 28.97 -2.48 -2.93
C MET A 264 29.83 -1.82 -1.84
N LEU A 265 30.72 -2.56 -1.19
CA LEU A 265 31.69 -2.01 -0.24
C LEU A 265 32.68 -1.08 -0.94
N ALA A 266 33.13 -1.44 -2.15
CA ALA A 266 34.00 -0.60 -2.96
C ALA A 266 33.30 0.72 -3.38
N GLU A 267 32.04 0.65 -3.78
CA GLU A 267 31.25 1.83 -4.13
C GLU A 267 31.00 2.73 -2.90
N HIS A 268 30.68 2.14 -1.75
CA HIS A 268 30.53 2.88 -0.48
C HIS A 268 31.84 3.56 -0.05
N GLN A 269 32.98 2.87 -0.16
CA GLN A 269 34.29 3.46 0.12
C GLN A 269 34.62 4.62 -0.83
N LYS A 270 34.27 4.48 -2.11
CA LYS A 270 34.45 5.54 -3.10
C LYS A 270 33.59 6.76 -2.78
N LEU A 271 32.31 6.57 -2.47
CA LEU A 271 31.42 7.66 -2.06
C LEU A 271 31.92 8.37 -0.79
N MET A 272 32.40 7.62 0.19
CA MET A 272 32.98 8.19 1.42
C MET A 272 34.23 9.04 1.15
N ALA A 273 35.07 8.64 0.20
CA ALA A 273 36.24 9.42 -0.21
C ALA A 273 35.82 10.73 -0.91
N GLU A 274 34.88 10.66 -1.86
CA GLU A 274 34.34 11.84 -2.55
C GLU A 274 33.69 12.83 -1.57
N LEU A 275 32.97 12.33 -0.56
CA LEU A 275 32.37 13.14 0.51
C LEU A 275 33.43 13.82 1.38
N GLY A 276 34.55 13.12 1.63
CA GLY A 276 35.71 13.68 2.32
C GLY A 276 36.35 14.84 1.56
N ASP A 277 36.50 14.70 0.25
CA ASP A 277 37.05 15.74 -0.63
C ASP A 277 36.13 16.95 -0.71
N VAL A 278 34.82 16.74 -0.89
CA VAL A 278 33.81 17.81 -0.90
C VAL A 278 33.79 18.55 0.44
N ARG A 279 33.83 17.85 1.56
CA ARG A 279 33.88 18.46 2.89
C ARG A 279 35.16 19.28 3.10
N SER A 280 36.28 18.82 2.57
CA SER A 280 37.56 19.54 2.66
C SER A 280 37.56 20.82 1.82
N LYS A 281 37.01 20.77 0.61
CA LYS A 281 36.79 21.96 -0.23
C LYS A 281 35.86 22.96 0.44
N LEU A 282 34.74 22.50 0.98
CA LEU A 282 33.80 23.35 1.70
C LEU A 282 34.45 24.04 2.91
N LYS A 283 35.28 23.30 3.66
CA LYS A 283 36.02 23.86 4.80
C LYS A 283 37.03 24.92 4.35
N PHE A 284 37.73 24.69 3.24
CA PHE A 284 38.69 25.65 2.68
C PHE A 284 37.99 26.96 2.28
N GLU A 285 36.91 26.88 1.50
CA GLU A 285 36.11 28.03 1.07
C GLU A 285 35.52 28.81 2.26
N LEU A 286 35.06 28.11 3.29
CA LEU A 286 34.55 28.73 4.52
C LEU A 286 35.64 29.42 5.34
N MET A 287 36.86 28.89 5.37
CA MET A 287 37.99 29.54 6.05
C MET A 287 38.46 30.78 5.30
N GLU A 288 38.53 30.73 3.97
CA GLU A 288 38.88 31.87 3.13
C GLU A 288 37.86 33.02 3.32
N ALA A 289 36.56 32.70 3.33
CA ALA A 289 35.50 33.69 3.58
C ALA A 289 35.47 34.27 5.01
N LEU A 290 36.10 33.60 5.99
CA LEU A 290 36.21 34.06 7.37
C LEU A 290 37.49 34.89 7.61
N GLU A 291 38.54 34.70 6.81
CA GLU A 291 39.79 35.47 6.88
C GLU A 291 39.71 36.82 6.13
N ASP A 292 38.77 36.97 5.19
CA ASP A 292 38.46 38.23 4.49
C ASP A 292 37.56 39.22 5.30
N LYS A 293 37.55 39.12 6.64
CA LYS A 293 36.91 40.06 7.58
C LYS A 293 37.89 40.58 8.61
#